data_AF-A0A2W7NH13-F1
#
_entry.id   AF-A0A2W7NH13-F1
#
_cell.length_a   1.000
_cell.length_b   1.000
_cell.length_c   1.000
_cell.angle_alpha   90.00
_cell.angle_beta   90.00
_cell.angle_gamma   90.00
#
_symmetry.space_group_name_H-M   'P 1'
#
loop_
_entity.id
_entity.type
_entity.pdbx_description
1 polymer ?
#
loop_
_entity_poly.entity_id
_entity_poly.type
_entity_poly.pdbx_seq_one_letter_code
_entity_poly.pdbx_strand_id
1 'polypeptide(L)' 'MATENLKLRVKAGEKEGKNYWDTCGVLFINRNDGGEITSIQVRHNMFPGVEMVAFPKKDEPVTE' A
#
# COMPACT_ATOMS: atom_id res chain seq x y z
N MET A 1 -16.59 -7.63 1.95
CA MET A 1 -15.29 -7.20 1.36
C MET A 1 -15.31 -5.71 1.09
N ALA A 2 -14.57 -4.94 1.89
CA ALA A 2 -14.32 -3.53 1.63
C ALA A 2 -12.92 -3.38 1.01
N THR A 3 -12.85 -2.68 -0.12
CA THR A 3 -11.59 -2.31 -0.76
C THR A 3 -11.37 -0.82 -0.52
N GLU A 4 -10.28 -0.47 0.17
CA GLU A 4 -9.87 0.91 0.38
C GLU A 4 -8.67 1.24 -0.52
N ASN A 5 -8.65 2.44 -1.09
CA ASN A 5 -7.64 2.86 -2.07
C ASN A 5 -6.88 4.07 -1.52
N LEU A 6 -5.55 3.98 -1.45
CA LEU A 6 -4.70 5.09 -0.99
C LEU A 6 -3.74 5.53 -2.10
N LYS A 7 -3.63 6.84 -2.32
CA LYS A 7 -2.63 7.39 -3.25
C LYS A 7 -1.26 7.39 -2.58
N LEU A 8 -0.27 6.77 -3.23
CA LEU A 8 1.12 6.88 -2.82
C LEU A 8 1.70 8.19 -3.33
N ARG A 9 2.31 8.93 -2.42
CA ARG A 9 2.97 10.20 -2.70
C ARG A 9 4.36 10.20 -2.11
N VAL A 10 5.33 10.67 -2.89
CA VAL A 10 6.71 10.90 -2.45
C VAL A 10 6.99 12.39 -2.47
N LYS A 11 7.78 12.87 -1.50
CA LYS A 11 8.19 14.28 -1.46
C LYS A 11 9.14 14.52 -2.64
N ALA A 12 8.69 15.30 -3.61
CA ALA A 12 9.43 15.65 -4.82
C ALA A 12 10.45 16.78 -4.55
N GLY A 13 10.14 17.64 -3.58
CA GLY A 13 11.00 18.74 -3.20
C GLY A 13 10.37 19.65 -2.16
N GLU A 14 11.08 20.74 -1.87
CA GLU A 14 10.64 21.80 -0.99
C GLU A 14 11.06 23.14 -1.57
N LYS A 15 10.13 24.09 -1.65
CA LYS A 15 10.42 25.47 -2.07
C LYS A 15 9.65 26.42 -1.17
N GLU A 16 10.34 27.43 -0.63
CA GLU A 16 9.75 28.46 0.24
C GLU A 16 8.95 27.86 1.43
N GLY A 17 9.47 26.77 2.02
CA GLY A 17 8.83 26.07 3.14
C GLY A 17 7.58 25.26 2.77
N LYS A 18 7.24 25.15 1.47
CA LYS A 18 6.15 24.32 0.97
C LYS A 18 6.70 23.01 0.40
N ASN A 19 6.15 21.90 0.86
CA ASN A 19 6.44 20.57 0.34
C ASN A 19 5.66 20.31 -0.96
N TYR A 20 6.37 19.82 -1.98
CA TYR A 20 5.78 19.34 -3.22
C TYR A 20 5.81 17.81 -3.22
N TRP A 21 4.71 17.22 -3.69
CA TRP A 21 4.50 15.78 -3.64
C TRP A 21 4.13 15.25 -5.01
N ASP A 22 4.86 14.27 -5.48
CA ASP A 22 4.52 13.55 -6.71
C ASP A 22 3.70 12.32 -6.37
N THR A 23 2.63 12.10 -7.13
CA THR A 23 1.83 10.88 -7.01
C THR A 23 2.50 9.79 -7.83
N CYS A 24 3.03 8.77 -7.15
CA CYS A 24 3.84 7.72 -7.77
C CYS A 24 3.13 6.36 -7.84
N GLY A 25 1.97 6.21 -7.20
CA GLY A 25 1.25 4.95 -7.22
C GLY A 25 -0.07 4.94 -6.46
N VAL A 26 -0.64 3.75 -6.33
CA VAL A 26 -1.85 3.46 -5.57
C VAL A 26 -1.68 2.17 -4.79
N LEU A 27 -2.15 2.18 -3.54
CA LEU A 27 -2.32 1.02 -2.68
C LEU A 27 -3.79 0.60 -2.69
N PHE A 28 -4.05 -0.69 -2.79
CA PHE A 28 -5.35 -1.30 -2.55
C PHE A 28 -5.27 -2.16 -1.30
N ILE A 29 -6.06 -1.82 -0.29
CA ILE A 29 -6.17 -2.58 0.95
C ILE A 29 -7.42 -3.44 0.83
N ASN A 30 -7.24 -4.75 0.86
CA ASN A 30 -8.34 -5.71 0.83
C ASN A 30 -8.60 -6.19 2.25
N ARG A 31 -9.84 -6.10 2.71
CA ARG A 31 -10.26 -6.57 4.03
C ARG A 31 -11.32 -7.68 3.93
N ASN A 32 -11.28 -8.60 4.89
CA ASN A 32 -12.36 -9.57 5.10
C ASN A 32 -13.59 -8.88 5.73
N ASP A 33 -14.67 -9.64 5.94
CA ASP A 33 -15.90 -9.09 6.52
C ASP A 33 -15.77 -8.73 8.01
N GLY A 34 -14.75 -9.26 8.69
CA GLY A 34 -14.35 -8.86 10.04
C GLY A 34 -13.51 -7.58 10.11
N GLY A 35 -13.15 -6.99 8.97
CA GLY A 35 -12.34 -5.78 8.88
C GLY A 35 -10.83 -6.01 8.92
N GLU A 36 -10.37 -7.26 9.00
CA GLU A 36 -8.95 -7.61 8.99
C GLU A 36 -8.38 -7.49 7.58
N ILE A 37 -7.16 -6.98 7.46
CA ILE A 37 -6.46 -6.86 6.18
C ILE A 37 -6.07 -8.27 5.72
N THR A 38 -6.51 -8.68 4.53
CA THR A 38 -6.16 -9.97 3.93
C THR A 38 -5.00 -9.85 2.95
N SER A 39 -4.90 -8.71 2.26
CA SER A 39 -3.78 -8.40 1.37
C SER A 39 -3.68 -6.90 1.10
N ILE A 40 -2.48 -6.48 0.70
CA ILE A 40 -2.21 -5.15 0.17
C ILE A 40 -1.64 -5.31 -1.23
N GLN A 41 -2.26 -4.67 -2.22
CA GLN A 41 -1.73 -4.61 -3.58
C GLN A 41 -1.17 -3.22 -3.86
N VAL A 42 -0.05 -3.16 -4.57
CA VAL A 42 0.63 -1.90 -4.91
C VAL A 42 0.83 -1.82 -6.42
N ARG A 43 0.42 -0.70 -7.00
CA ARG A 43 0.74 -0.32 -8.38
C ARG A 43 1.56 0.97 -8.37
N HIS A 44 2.77 0.92 -8.91
CA HIS A 44 3.73 2.02 -8.86
C HIS A 44 4.26 2.38 -10.25
N ASN A 45 4.38 3.66 -10.56
CA ASN A 45 4.77 4.16 -11.89
C ASN A 45 6.18 3.73 -12.33
N MET A 46 7.12 3.61 -11.39
CA MET A 46 8.47 3.07 -11.62
C MET A 46 8.50 1.57 -12.00
N PHE A 47 7.42 0.84 -11.74
CA PHE A 47 7.31 -0.60 -12.01
C PHE A 47 6.06 -0.88 -12.84
N PRO A 48 5.98 -0.36 -14.08
CA PRO A 48 4.80 -0.52 -14.92
C PRO A 48 4.59 -1.99 -15.25
N GLY A 49 3.34 -2.46 -15.14
CA GLY A 49 2.98 -3.86 -15.40
C GLY A 49 3.38 -4.86 -14.31
N VAL A 50 4.01 -4.41 -13.21
CA VAL A 50 4.33 -5.27 -12.07
C VAL A 50 3.19 -5.21 -11.06
N GLU A 51 2.58 -6.36 -10.77
CA GLU A 51 1.62 -6.50 -9.67
C GLU A 51 2.36 -6.93 -8.39
N MET A 52 2.52 -5.99 -7.47
CA MET A 52 3.09 -6.26 -6.15
C MET A 52 1.96 -6.57 -5.18
N VAL A 53 2.06 -7.70 -4.46
CA VAL A 53 1.11 -8.07 -3.42
C VAL A 53 1.84 -8.46 -2.15
N ALA A 54 1.35 -7.98 -1.01
CA ALA A 54 1.82 -8.33 0.31
C ALA A 54 0.68 -8.95 1.11
N PHE A 55 1.02 -9.99 1.89
CA PHE A 55 0.11 -10.65 2.80
C PHE A 55 0.52 -10.38 4.25
N PRO A 56 -0.43 -10.32 5.19
CA PRO A 56 -0.10 -10.28 6.62
C PRO A 56 0.84 -11.44 6.99
N LYS A 57 1.73 -11.20 7.97
CA LYS A 57 2.49 -12.29 8.58
C LYS A 57 1.50 -13.27 9.19
N LYS A 58 1.68 -14.56 8.93
CA LYS A 58 1.01 -15.60 9.71
C LYS A 58 1.73 -15.66 11.05
N ASP A 59 0.98 -15.69 12.15
CA ASP A 59 1.56 -16.03 13.44
C ASP A 59 2.21 -17.42 13.31
N GLU A 60 3.48 -17.54 13.68
CA GLU A 60 4.12 -18.84 13.76
C GLU A 60 3.38 -19.64 14.82
N PRO A 61 2.98 -20.91 14.55
CA PRO A 61 2.44 -21.74 15.61
C PRO A 61 3.52 -21.87 16.69
N VAL A 62 3.22 -21.41 17.90
CA VAL A 62 4.02 -21.70 19.08
C VAL A 62 3.92 -23.21 19.28
N THR A 63 4.88 -23.96 18.75
CA THR A 63 5.06 -25.37 19.07
C THR A 63 5.61 -25.42 20.50
N GLU A 64 4.73 -25.69 21.47
CA GLU A 64 5.11 -26.26 22.77
C GLU A 64 5.42 -27.75 22.65
#